data_AF-A0A218PZF2-F1
#
_entry.id   AF-A0A218PZF2-F1
#
_cell.length_a   1.000
_cell.length_b   1.000
_cell.length_c   1.000
_cell.angle_alpha   90.00
_cell.angle_beta   90.00
_cell.angle_gamma   90.00
#
_symmetry.space_group_name_H-M   'P 1'
#
loop_
_entity.id
_entity.type
_entity.pdbx_description
1 polymer ?
#
loop_
_entity_poly.entity_id
_entity_poly.type
_entity_poly.pdbx_seq_one_letter_code
_entity_poly.pdbx_strand_id
1 'polypeptide(L)'
;MKIQNNYIMLNGIKQKAVVGKDGKIELSTTELPEGTVVEVIVLVEPSTQEDETTYLMKSEANKTHLLKALENVEKGNLIYVDLDEYEKGGI
;
A
#
# COMPACT_ATOMS: atom_id res chain seq x y z
N MET A 1 36.03 30.18 -5.61
CA MET A 1 35.27 28.92 -5.66
C MET A 1 33.96 29.16 -4.93
N LYS A 2 32.81 29.23 -5.62
CA LYS A 2 31.50 29.40 -4.98
C LYS A 2 30.98 28.01 -4.63
N ILE A 3 30.87 27.71 -3.33
CA ILE A 3 30.22 26.49 -2.85
C ILE A 3 28.72 26.73 -3.01
N GLN A 4 28.10 26.06 -3.98
CA GLN A 4 26.64 26.03 -4.11
C GLN A 4 26.12 25.08 -3.04
N ASN A 5 25.57 25.64 -1.96
CA ASN A 5 24.78 24.86 -1.01
C ASN A 5 23.53 24.37 -1.73
N ASN A 6 23.46 23.07 -1.97
CA ASN A 6 22.27 22.44 -2.52
C ASN A 6 21.26 22.31 -1.39
N TYR A 7 20.23 23.15 -1.36
CA TYR A 7 19.12 23.00 -0.42
C TYR A 7 18.26 21.82 -0.87
N ILE A 8 18.19 20.77 -0.05
CA ILE A 8 17.20 19.71 -0.21
C ILE A 8 15.86 20.32 0.21
N MET A 9 14.95 20.55 -0.74
CA MET A 9 13.59 20.95 -0.41
C MET A 9 12.78 19.70 -0.05
N LEU A 10 12.29 19.65 1.19
CA LEU A 10 11.37 18.60 1.64
C LEU A 10 10.00 18.81 0.98
N ASN A 11 9.67 17.98 -0.01
CA ASN A 11 8.44 18.13 -0.79
C ASN A 11 7.22 17.39 -0.19
N GLY A 12 7.43 16.56 0.82
CA GLY A 12 6.34 15.80 1.45
C GLY A 12 6.83 14.90 2.58
N ILE A 13 5.91 14.51 3.45
CA ILE A 13 6.15 13.63 4.59
C ILE A 13 5.15 12.47 4.48
N LYS A 14 5.66 11.23 4.46
CA LYS A 14 4.84 10.02 4.56
C LYS A 14 5.16 9.34 5.89
N GLN A 15 4.20 9.36 6.81
CA GLN A 15 4.36 8.82 8.16
C GLN A 15 3.23 7.87 8.50
N LYS A 16 3.57 6.76 9.16
CA LYS A 16 2.61 5.94 9.90
C LYS A 16 2.45 6.53 11.30
N ALA A 17 1.23 6.88 11.67
CA ALA A 17 0.91 7.46 12.97
C ALA A 17 -0.24 6.66 13.61
N VAL A 18 -0.23 6.59 14.94
CA VAL A 18 -1.32 6.01 15.72
C VAL A 18 -2.15 7.15 16.30
N VAL A 19 -3.47 7.01 16.24
CA VAL A 19 -4.39 7.99 16.84
C VAL A 19 -4.22 7.98 18.35
N GLY A 20 -3.82 9.11 18.92
CA GLY A 20 -3.60 9.31 20.35
C GLY A 20 -4.89 9.63 21.12
N LYS A 21 -4.72 10.10 22.36
CA LYS A 21 -5.84 10.56 23.20
C LYS A 21 -6.62 11.67 22.48
N ASP A 22 -7.93 11.64 22.66
CA ASP A 22 -8.87 12.61 22.09
C ASP A 22 -8.84 12.69 20.55
N GLY A 23 -8.39 11.63 19.86
CA GLY A 23 -8.37 11.57 18.40
C GLY A 23 -7.21 12.32 17.74
N LYS A 24 -6.21 12.75 18.51
CA LYS A 24 -5.08 13.54 17.98
C LYS A 24 -4.12 12.67 17.14
N ILE A 25 -3.68 13.21 16.02
CA ILE A 25 -2.63 12.64 15.16
C ILE A 25 -1.50 13.65 15.11
N GLU A 26 -0.30 13.22 15.48
CA GLU A 26 0.89 14.07 15.53
C GLU A 26 1.81 13.74 14.35
N LEU A 27 2.31 14.78 13.69
CA LEU A 27 3.42 14.64 12.75
C LEU A 27 4.72 14.72 13.56
N SER A 28 5.65 13.80 13.32
CA SER A 28 7.01 13.93 13.86
C SER A 28 7.66 15.21 13.32
N THR A 29 8.60 15.77 14.09
CA THR A 29 9.26 17.06 13.83
C THR A 29 9.50 17.29 12.34
N THR A 30 8.78 18.24 11.78
CA THR A 30 8.86 18.59 10.36
C THR A 30 9.90 19.69 10.18
N GLU A 31 10.85 19.54 9.27
CA GLU A 31 11.80 20.61 8.90
C GLU A 31 11.14 21.69 8.00
N LEU A 32 9.81 21.82 8.06
CA LEU A 32 9.05 22.75 7.26
C LEU A 32 9.16 24.16 7.85
N PRO A 33 9.57 25.17 7.08
CA PRO A 33 9.62 26.55 7.54
C PRO A 33 8.25 27.09 7.96
N GLU A 34 8.24 28.04 8.89
CA GLU A 34 7.02 28.77 9.28
C GLU A 34 6.38 29.44 8.06
N GLY A 35 5.04 29.38 7.97
CA GLY A 35 4.27 29.93 6.85
C GLY A 35 4.18 29.01 5.62
N THR A 36 4.78 27.82 5.64
CA THR A 36 4.65 26.83 4.57
C THR A 36 3.21 26.31 4.49
N VAL A 37 2.59 26.41 3.32
CA VAL A 37 1.27 25.83 3.04
C VAL A 37 1.44 24.33 2.79
N VAL A 38 0.65 23.49 3.47
CA VAL A 38 0.69 22.03 3.34
C VAL A 38 -0.70 21.44 3.13
N GLU A 39 -0.75 20.30 2.44
CA GLU A 39 -1.92 19.43 2.35
C GLU A 39 -1.74 18.23 3.29
N VAL A 40 -2.80 17.87 4.02
CA VAL A 40 -2.79 16.73 4.95
C VAL A 40 -3.74 15.65 4.43
N ILE A 41 -3.21 14.45 4.18
CA ILE A 41 -3.98 13.28 3.77
C ILE A 41 -3.94 12.25 4.90
N VAL A 42 -5.11 11.86 5.41
CA VAL A 42 -5.25 10.83 6.45
C VAL A 42 -5.85 9.58 5.83
N LEU A 43 -5.09 8.48 5.84
CA LEU A 43 -5.53 7.16 5.40
C LEU A 43 -5.65 6.25 6.61
N VAL A 44 -6.85 5.72 6.84
CA VAL A 44 -7.08 4.75 7.91
C VAL A 44 -6.62 3.39 7.43
N GLU A 45 -5.65 2.80 8.12
CA GLU A 45 -5.26 1.42 7.83
C GLU A 45 -6.43 0.48 8.19
N PRO A 46 -6.79 -0.47 7.31
CA PRO A 46 -7.79 -1.46 7.64
C PRO A 46 -7.36 -2.25 8.87
N SER A 47 -8.23 -2.32 9.88
CA SER A 47 -7.96 -2.99 11.16
C SER A 47 -7.80 -4.49 11.06
N THR A 48 -8.21 -5.07 9.95
CA THR A 48 -8.00 -6.47 9.61
C THR A 48 -7.31 -6.53 8.27
N GLN A 49 -6.17 -7.22 8.22
CA GLN A 49 -5.75 -7.87 6.98
C GLN A 49 -6.97 -8.68 6.52
N GLU A 50 -7.55 -8.32 5.37
CA GLU A 50 -8.77 -8.98 4.92
C GLU A 50 -8.44 -10.46 4.76
N ASP A 51 -9.13 -11.30 5.52
CA ASP A 51 -8.96 -12.74 5.43
C ASP A 51 -9.15 -13.16 3.97
N GLU A 52 -8.20 -13.91 3.42
CA GLU A 52 -8.16 -14.21 1.99
C GLU A 52 -9.44 -14.94 1.54
N THR A 53 -9.98 -15.79 2.41
CA THR A 53 -11.27 -16.46 2.17
C THR A 53 -12.41 -15.44 2.10
N THR A 54 -12.44 -14.48 3.04
CA THR A 54 -13.40 -13.38 3.05
C THR A 54 -13.31 -12.55 1.76
N TYR A 55 -12.12 -12.19 1.31
CA TYR A 55 -11.92 -11.46 0.04
C TYR A 55 -12.43 -12.24 -1.18
N LEU A 56 -12.06 -13.53 -1.28
CA LEU A 56 -12.46 -14.38 -2.40
C LEU A 56 -13.97 -14.62 -2.43
N MET A 57 -14.64 -14.64 -1.28
CA MET A 57 -16.08 -14.85 -1.17
C MET A 57 -16.91 -13.55 -1.18
N LYS A 58 -16.26 -12.38 -1.15
CA LYS A 58 -16.91 -11.07 -1.00
C LYS A 58 -17.81 -10.66 -2.16
N SER A 59 -17.49 -11.09 -3.38
CA SER A 59 -18.26 -10.75 -4.58
C SER A 59 -18.57 -12.00 -5.39
N GLU A 60 -19.68 -11.98 -6.13
CA GLU A 60 -20.05 -13.08 -7.03
C GLU A 60 -18.99 -13.31 -8.11
N ALA A 61 -18.32 -12.24 -8.57
CA ALA A 61 -17.22 -12.35 -9.51
C ALA A 61 -16.04 -13.12 -8.90
N ASN A 62 -15.54 -12.69 -7.73
CA ASN A 62 -14.40 -13.33 -7.06
C ASN A 62 -14.71 -14.80 -6.72
N LYS A 63 -15.93 -15.07 -6.24
CA LYS A 63 -16.39 -16.42 -5.94
C LYS A 63 -16.42 -17.30 -7.18
N THR A 64 -16.94 -16.78 -8.30
CA THR A 64 -16.95 -17.50 -9.58
C THR A 64 -15.53 -17.82 -10.05
N HIS A 65 -14.60 -16.87 -9.93
CA HIS A 65 -13.20 -17.09 -10.27
C HIS A 65 -12.56 -18.19 -9.42
N LEU A 66 -12.81 -18.19 -8.11
CA LEU A 66 -12.31 -19.23 -7.21
C LEU A 66 -12.86 -20.62 -7.57
N LEU A 67 -14.17 -20.75 -7.77
CA LEU A 67 -14.79 -22.04 -8.12
C LEU A 67 -14.24 -22.59 -9.45
N LYS A 68 -14.05 -21.71 -10.43
CA LYS A 68 -13.45 -22.09 -11.72
C LYS A 68 -11.98 -22.50 -11.58
N ALA A 69 -11.22 -21.84 -10.70
CA ALA A 69 -9.84 -22.23 -10.41
C ALA A 69 -9.77 -23.64 -9.79
N LEU A 70 -10.66 -23.94 -8.85
CA LEU A 70 -10.76 -25.28 -8.25
C LEU A 70 -11.11 -26.35 -9.29
N GLU A 71 -12.08 -26.08 -10.16
CA GLU A 71 -12.45 -26.98 -11.27
C GLU A 71 -11.26 -27.24 -12.22
N ASN A 72 -10.47 -26.21 -12.53
CA ASN A 72 -9.28 -26.36 -13.36
C ASN A 72 -8.21 -27.25 -12.70
N VAL A 73 -8.02 -27.13 -11.38
CA VAL A 73 -7.08 -27.98 -10.62
C VAL A 73 -7.53 -29.45 -10.68
N GLU A 74 -8.81 -29.72 -10.45
CA GLU A 74 -9.37 -31.08 -10.52
C GLU A 74 -9.21 -31.70 -11.92
N LYS A 75 -9.31 -30.88 -12.97
CA LYS A 75 -9.14 -31.30 -14.36
C LYS A 75 -7.67 -31.38 -14.80
N GLY A 76 -6.72 -30.98 -13.96
CA GLY A 76 -5.30 -30.91 -14.31
C GLY A 76 -4.94 -29.78 -15.28
N ASN A 77 -5.82 -28.79 -15.45
CA ASN A 77 -5.59 -27.61 -16.30
C ASN A 77 -4.73 -26.58 -15.54
N LEU A 78 -3.47 -26.92 -15.29
CA LEU A 78 -2.52 -26.12 -14.52
C LEU A 78 -1.48 -25.46 -15.43
N ILE A 79 -1.10 -24.24 -15.06
CA ILE A 79 0.08 -23.57 -15.61
C ILE A 79 1.15 -23.48 -14.52
N TYR A 80 2.38 -23.83 -14.86
CA TYR A 80 3.51 -23.64 -13.97
C TYR A 80 4.13 -22.28 -14.25
N VAL A 81 4.33 -21.51 -13.20
CA VAL A 81 4.94 -20.18 -13.27
C VAL A 81 6.14 -20.17 -12.34
N ASP A 82 7.29 -19.80 -12.88
CA ASP A 82 8.47 -19.46 -12.09
C ASP A 82 8.30 -18.02 -11.60
N LEU A 83 8.16 -17.85 -10.28
CA LEU A 83 7.94 -16.54 -9.66
C LEU A 83 9.19 -15.66 -9.76
N ASP A 84 10.39 -16.26 -9.72
CA ASP A 84 11.66 -15.52 -9.81
C ASP A 84 11.89 -14.97 -11.23
N GLU A 85 11.26 -15.56 -12.25
CA GLU A 85 11.26 -15.06 -13.62
C GLU A 85 10.20 -13.98 -13.82
N TYR A 86 8.99 -14.18 -13.28
CA TYR A 86 7.86 -13.27 -13.46
C TYR A 86 8.09 -11.89 -12.83
N GLU A 87 8.71 -11.82 -11.65
CA GLU A 87 8.97 -10.56 -10.95
C GLU A 87 10.04 -9.69 -11.63
N LYS A 88 10.90 -10.28 -12.48
CA LYS A 88 11.95 -9.54 -13.22
C LYS A 88 11.41 -8.69 -14.37
N GLY A 89 10.18 -8.95 -14.82
CA GLY A 89 9.53 -8.23 -15.92
C GLY A 89 8.75 -6.98 -15.50
N GLY A 90 8.60 -6.73 -14.20
CA GLY A 90 7.91 -5.55 -13.64
C GLY A 90 8.90 -4.45 -13.27
N ILE A 91 9.43 -3.73 -14.27
CA ILE A 91 10.15 -2.45 -14.07
C ILE A 91 9.57 -1.41 -15.02
#